data_AF-S9SAF4-F1
#
_entry.id   AF-S9SAF4-F1
#
_cell.length_a   1.000
_cell.length_b   1.000
_cell.length_c   1.000
_cell.angle_alpha   90.00
_cell.angle_beta   90.00
_cell.angle_gamma   90.00
#
_symmetry.space_group_name_H-M   'P 1'
#
loop_
_entity.id
_entity.type
_entity.pdbx_description
1 polymer ?
#
loop_
_entity_poly.entity_id
_entity_poly.type
_entity_poly.pdbx_seq_one_letter_code
_entity_poly.pdbx_strand_id
1 'polypeptide(L)'
;MTALPLRALPLAPLALVLASGLLVASCAPVASTPQLVQSNTPTVTYRYTADQELVQANQSAASYCNQYQATPRTKTFSTETDGSKIVVFECVRVAAAPPPPVPAPYNPNLVYSVRSDQELLDASRNAQSYCLSNGAQQVSSTISTNPNGIRTVTFQCLPR
;
A
#
# COMPACT_ATOMS: atom_id res chain seq x y z
N MET A 1 -80.45 62.21 -0.16
CA MET A 1 -80.20 63.38 0.71
C MET A 1 -79.64 62.87 2.03
N THR A 2 -78.69 63.62 2.62
CA THR A 2 -77.93 63.39 3.87
C THR A 2 -76.85 62.31 3.84
N ALA A 3 -75.67 62.45 4.44
CA ALA A 3 -74.75 63.54 4.79
C ALA A 3 -73.49 62.82 5.34
N LEU A 4 -72.28 63.28 5.01
CA LEU A 4 -71.03 62.79 5.64
C LEU A 4 -70.97 63.20 7.13
N PRO A 5 -70.11 62.54 7.92
CA PRO A 5 -68.92 63.29 8.34
C PRO A 5 -67.61 62.50 8.27
N LEU A 6 -66.61 63.20 7.71
CA LEU A 6 -65.18 63.04 7.92
C LEU A 6 -64.82 63.01 9.42
N ARG A 7 -63.91 62.12 9.79
CA ARG A 7 -63.01 62.36 10.93
C ARG A 7 -61.60 61.93 10.56
N ALA A 8 -60.76 62.94 10.36
CA ALA A 8 -59.31 62.83 10.24
C ALA A 8 -58.67 62.90 11.63
N LEU A 9 -57.47 62.30 11.76
CA LEU A 9 -56.32 62.61 12.65
C LEU A 9 -55.59 61.30 13.04
N PRO A 10 -54.28 61.32 13.32
CA PRO A 10 -53.18 61.64 12.42
C PRO A 10 -52.11 60.51 12.38
N LEU A 11 -51.28 60.51 11.33
CA LEU A 11 -50.02 59.76 11.29
C LEU A 11 -49.01 60.30 12.32
N ALA A 12 -48.28 59.42 13.01
CA ALA A 12 -46.83 59.55 13.23
C ALA A 12 -46.20 58.24 13.78
N PRO A 13 -44.90 57.99 13.53
CA PRO A 13 -44.38 56.65 13.23
C PRO A 13 -43.28 56.13 14.20
N LEU A 14 -42.94 54.85 14.02
CA LEU A 14 -41.60 54.22 14.18
C LEU A 14 -40.79 54.47 15.48
N ALA A 15 -40.65 53.43 16.31
CA ALA A 15 -39.40 53.13 17.05
C ALA A 15 -39.40 51.66 17.48
N LEU A 16 -38.84 50.77 16.65
CA LEU A 16 -37.53 50.13 16.87
C LEU A 16 -37.53 49.13 18.04
N VAL A 17 -37.91 47.88 17.73
CA VAL A 17 -37.73 46.70 18.58
C VAL A 17 -36.24 46.37 18.61
N LEU A 18 -35.52 46.77 19.67
CA LEU A 18 -34.16 46.29 19.93
C LEU A 18 -34.24 44.97 20.69
N ALA A 19 -34.30 43.88 19.92
CA ALA A 19 -34.13 42.53 20.39
C ALA A 19 -32.65 42.25 20.70
N SER A 20 -32.39 41.84 21.94
CA SER A 20 -31.41 40.82 22.38
C SER A 20 -30.23 40.50 21.43
N GLY A 21 -29.03 40.91 21.82
CA GLY A 21 -27.76 40.46 21.24
C GLY A 21 -26.80 39.94 22.31
N LEU A 22 -27.11 38.80 22.92
CA LEU A 22 -26.14 38.01 23.67
C LEU A 22 -25.14 37.44 22.66
N LEU A 23 -23.97 38.08 22.53
CA LEU A 23 -22.84 37.55 21.77
C LEU A 23 -22.27 36.34 22.52
N VAL A 24 -22.84 35.17 22.27
CA VAL A 24 -22.19 33.91 22.65
C VAL A 24 -21.04 33.72 21.65
N ALA A 25 -19.82 33.99 22.10
CA ALA A 25 -18.60 33.63 21.39
C ALA A 25 -18.57 32.10 21.24
N SER A 26 -18.98 31.60 20.07
CA SER A 26 -18.86 30.18 19.75
C SER A 26 -17.40 29.86 19.48
N CYS A 27 -16.67 29.43 20.52
CA CYS A 27 -15.44 28.67 20.32
C CYS A 27 -15.84 27.33 19.70
N ALA A 28 -15.85 27.26 18.36
CA ALA A 28 -15.93 25.98 17.68
C ALA A 28 -14.67 25.18 18.06
N PRO A 29 -14.78 23.95 18.60
CA PRO A 29 -13.61 23.13 18.84
C PRO A 29 -12.97 22.85 17.49
N VAL A 30 -11.72 23.31 17.32
CA VAL A 30 -10.88 22.93 16.19
C VAL A 30 -10.74 21.41 16.26
N ALA A 31 -11.47 20.70 15.39
CA ALA A 31 -11.37 19.26 15.27
C ALA A 31 -9.92 18.94 14.88
N SER A 32 -9.16 18.43 15.85
CA SER A 32 -7.82 17.94 15.59
C SER A 32 -7.98 16.64 14.78
N THR A 33 -7.44 16.60 13.57
CA THR A 33 -7.35 15.35 12.83
C THR A 33 -6.54 14.36 13.69
N PRO A 34 -7.02 13.12 13.91
CA PRO A 34 -6.30 12.14 14.70
C PRO A 34 -4.88 11.95 14.14
N GLN A 35 -3.86 12.24 14.95
CA GLN A 35 -2.48 11.91 14.59
C GLN A 35 -2.27 10.42 14.85
N LEU A 36 -1.96 9.67 13.81
CA LEU A 36 -1.52 8.29 13.93
C LEU A 36 -0.17 8.27 14.65
N VAL A 37 -0.16 7.94 15.93
CA VAL A 37 1.03 7.98 16.79
C VAL A 37 1.94 6.77 16.54
N GLN A 38 1.37 5.63 16.15
CA GLN A 38 2.11 4.41 15.87
C GLN A 38 1.30 3.44 14.99
N SER A 39 1.95 2.83 14.00
CA SER A 39 1.39 1.74 13.19
C SER A 39 2.33 0.56 13.27
N ASN A 40 1.88 -0.55 13.86
CA ASN A 40 2.64 -1.80 13.82
C ASN A 40 2.47 -2.40 12.43
N THR A 41 3.53 -2.39 11.62
CA THR A 41 3.56 -3.13 10.36
C THR A 41 3.64 -4.63 10.68
N PRO A 42 2.71 -5.46 10.18
CA PRO A 42 2.74 -6.88 10.47
C PRO A 42 4.00 -7.50 9.83
N THR A 43 4.62 -8.44 10.55
CA THR A 43 5.80 -9.15 10.10
C THR A 43 5.54 -10.65 10.03
N VAL A 44 6.14 -11.33 9.07
CA VAL A 44 6.13 -12.79 8.96
C VAL A 44 7.54 -13.31 8.84
N THR A 45 7.78 -14.46 9.46
CA THR A 45 9.09 -15.09 9.53
C THR A 45 9.00 -16.49 8.92
N TYR A 46 9.92 -16.78 8.01
CA TYR A 46 10.05 -18.10 7.40
C TYR A 46 11.44 -18.65 7.64
N ARG A 47 11.50 -19.95 7.87
CA ARG A 47 12.73 -20.73 7.90
C ARG A 47 12.88 -21.46 6.58
N TYR A 48 14.09 -21.47 6.03
CA TYR A 48 14.40 -22.10 4.75
C TYR A 48 15.81 -22.69 4.76
N THR A 49 16.03 -23.69 3.93
CA THR A 49 17.29 -24.41 3.73
C THR A 49 17.75 -24.33 2.27
N ALA A 50 16.81 -24.21 1.35
CA ALA A 50 17.06 -24.10 -0.08
C ALA A 50 16.51 -22.79 -0.68
N ASP A 51 17.08 -22.38 -1.81
CA ASP A 51 16.68 -21.16 -2.51
C ASP A 51 15.24 -21.21 -3.03
N GLN A 52 14.78 -22.39 -3.42
CA GLN A 52 13.39 -22.59 -3.85
C GLN A 52 12.41 -22.28 -2.71
N GLU A 53 12.75 -22.68 -1.48
CA GLU A 53 11.96 -22.39 -0.29
C GLU A 53 11.95 -20.88 0.00
N LEU A 54 13.05 -20.17 -0.27
CA LEU A 54 13.08 -18.71 -0.14
C LEU A 54 12.17 -18.01 -1.16
N VAL A 55 12.13 -18.48 -2.41
CA VAL A 55 11.18 -17.97 -3.42
C VAL A 55 9.74 -18.24 -2.99
N GLN A 56 9.45 -19.44 -2.49
CA GLN A 56 8.12 -19.78 -1.97
C GLN A 56 7.74 -18.97 -0.73
N ALA A 57 8.69 -18.71 0.16
CA ALA A 57 8.50 -17.84 1.32
C ALA A 57 8.15 -16.41 0.89
N ASN A 58 8.79 -15.87 -0.15
CA ASN A 58 8.45 -14.56 -0.71
C ASN A 58 7.02 -14.52 -1.28
N GLN A 59 6.61 -15.56 -2.02
CA GLN A 59 5.23 -15.68 -2.54
C GLN A 59 4.19 -15.77 -1.41
N SER A 60 4.53 -16.52 -0.35
CA SER A 60 3.69 -16.66 0.84
C SER A 60 3.58 -15.33 1.60
N ALA A 61 4.70 -14.62 1.76
CA ALA A 61 4.73 -13.28 2.35
C ALA A 61 3.92 -12.27 1.53
N ALA A 62 3.98 -12.34 0.19
CA ALA A 62 3.17 -11.51 -0.68
C ALA A 62 1.68 -11.76 -0.48
N SER A 63 1.27 -13.03 -0.38
CA SER A 63 -0.11 -13.42 -0.12
C SER A 63 -0.58 -12.96 1.26
N TYR A 64 0.27 -13.06 2.29
CA TYR A 64 -0.02 -12.58 3.63
C TYR A 64 -0.16 -11.05 3.68
N CYS A 65 0.82 -10.31 3.13
CA CYS A 65 0.81 -8.85 3.15
C CYS A 65 -0.35 -8.26 2.33
N ASN A 66 -0.84 -8.97 1.31
CA ASN A 66 -2.00 -8.55 0.52
C ASN A 66 -3.25 -8.34 1.38
N GLN A 67 -3.44 -9.14 2.45
CA GLN A 67 -4.54 -9.00 3.40
C GLN A 67 -4.58 -7.62 4.08
N TYR A 68 -3.43 -6.94 4.11
CA TYR A 68 -3.25 -5.61 4.71
C TYR A 68 -3.06 -4.50 3.66
N GLN A 69 -3.34 -4.78 2.38
CA GLN A 69 -3.08 -3.87 1.26
C GLN A 69 -1.62 -3.39 1.23
N ALA A 70 -0.70 -4.29 1.54
CA ALA A 70 0.72 -4.04 1.68
C ALA A 70 1.53 -4.99 0.79
N THR A 71 2.79 -4.64 0.54
CA THR A 71 3.75 -5.50 -0.14
C THR A 71 4.81 -5.97 0.86
N PRO A 72 5.35 -7.20 0.70
CA PRO A 72 6.40 -7.68 1.57
C PRO A 72 7.71 -6.96 1.24
N ARG A 73 8.34 -6.38 2.25
CA ARG A 73 9.72 -5.92 2.22
C ARG A 73 10.57 -6.81 3.10
N THR A 74 11.75 -7.16 2.62
CA THR A 74 12.69 -7.95 3.42
C THR A 74 13.24 -7.07 4.55
N LYS A 75 13.08 -7.53 5.79
CA LYS A 75 13.57 -6.82 6.98
C LYS A 75 14.95 -7.33 7.37
N THR A 76 15.11 -8.65 7.52
CA THR A 76 16.36 -9.27 7.96
C THR A 76 16.51 -10.69 7.42
N PHE A 77 17.76 -11.11 7.27
CA PHE A 77 18.18 -12.49 7.10
C PHE A 77 19.05 -12.90 8.28
N SER A 78 18.93 -14.15 8.72
CA SER A 78 19.86 -14.75 9.68
C SER A 78 20.12 -16.21 9.35
N THR A 79 21.26 -16.72 9.79
CA THR A 79 21.61 -18.15 9.66
C THR A 79 21.61 -18.77 11.04
N GLU A 80 20.91 -19.88 11.19
CA GLU A 80 20.85 -20.68 12.40
C GLU A 80 22.08 -21.59 12.51
N THR A 81 22.32 -22.07 13.73
CA THR A 81 23.47 -22.94 14.04
C THR A 81 23.46 -24.28 13.30
N ASP A 82 22.28 -24.76 12.90
CA ASP A 82 22.10 -25.98 12.11
C ASP A 82 22.22 -25.77 10.60
N GLY A 83 22.62 -24.57 10.16
CA GLY A 83 22.82 -24.24 8.75
C GLY A 83 21.55 -23.84 8.00
N SER A 84 20.38 -23.93 8.64
CA SER A 84 19.17 -23.33 8.09
C SER A 84 19.22 -21.80 8.17
N LYS A 85 18.37 -21.14 7.38
CA LYS A 85 18.30 -19.69 7.30
C LYS A 85 16.90 -19.22 7.69
N ILE A 86 16.82 -18.00 8.18
CA ILE A 86 15.57 -17.32 8.51
C ILE A 86 15.50 -16.03 7.72
N VAL A 87 14.33 -15.77 7.15
CA VAL A 87 14.00 -14.48 6.53
C VAL A 87 12.80 -13.88 7.26
N VAL A 88 12.89 -12.59 7.57
CA VAL A 88 11.78 -11.81 8.14
C VAL A 88 11.30 -10.84 7.08
N PHE A 89 10.02 -10.89 6.75
CA PHE A 89 9.36 -9.90 5.92
C PHE A 89 8.52 -8.97 6.80
N GLU A 90 8.52 -7.68 6.46
CA GLU A 90 7.58 -6.71 6.97
C GLU A 90 6.62 -6.28 5.86
N CYS A 91 5.35 -6.14 6.19
CA CYS A 91 4.36 -5.66 5.25
C CYS A 91 4.34 -4.13 5.25
N VAL A 92 4.80 -3.52 4.16
CA VAL A 92 4.84 -2.07 3.99
C VAL A 92 3.74 -1.62 3.04
N ARG A 93 3.02 -0.56 3.40
CA ARG A 93 2.08 0.08 2.48
C ARG A 93 2.86 0.86 1.43
N VAL A 94 2.60 0.59 0.17
CA VAL A 94 3.21 1.34 -0.94
C VAL A 94 2.36 2.56 -1.20
N ALA A 95 2.90 3.76 -0.94
CA ALA A 95 2.27 5.01 -1.32
C ALA A 95 2.52 5.25 -2.81
N ALA A 96 1.48 5.06 -3.62
CA ALA A 96 1.45 5.25 -5.08
C ALA A 96 2.45 4.38 -5.89
N ALA A 97 1.91 3.58 -6.82
CA ALA A 97 2.73 2.84 -7.76
C ALA A 97 3.45 3.82 -8.73
N PRO A 98 4.74 3.62 -9.03
CA PRO A 98 5.41 4.36 -10.09
C PRO A 98 4.73 4.10 -11.45
N PRO A 99 4.83 5.05 -12.41
CA PRO A 99 4.24 4.88 -13.74
C PRO A 99 4.77 3.61 -14.41
N PRO A 100 3.93 2.91 -15.19
CA PRO A 100 4.33 1.65 -15.83
C PRO A 100 5.52 1.89 -16.77
N PRO A 101 6.54 1.02 -16.76
CA PRO A 101 7.66 1.12 -17.69
C PRO A 101 7.18 0.92 -19.14
N VAL A 102 7.93 1.50 -20.08
CA VAL A 102 7.71 1.41 -21.54
C VAL A 102 7.66 -0.07 -21.96
N PRO A 103 6.76 -0.49 -22.87
CA PRO A 103 6.61 -1.89 -23.24
C PRO A 103 7.90 -2.45 -23.85
N ALA A 104 8.57 -3.33 -23.11
CA ALA A 104 9.58 -4.22 -23.68
C ALA A 104 8.88 -5.37 -24.44
N PRO A 105 9.52 -5.99 -25.45
CA PRO A 105 8.98 -7.20 -26.06
C PRO A 105 8.75 -8.28 -25.01
N TYR A 106 7.59 -8.93 -25.09
CA TYR A 106 7.20 -9.97 -24.14
C TYR A 106 8.19 -11.14 -24.20
N ASN A 107 8.82 -11.43 -23.07
CA ASN A 107 9.69 -12.56 -22.88
C ASN A 107 9.11 -13.44 -21.74
N PRO A 108 8.58 -14.63 -22.07
CA PRO A 108 8.02 -15.52 -21.05
C PRO A 108 9.08 -16.16 -20.15
N ASN A 109 10.37 -16.07 -20.49
CA ASN A 109 11.48 -16.64 -19.73
C ASN A 109 12.46 -15.54 -19.28
N LEU A 110 12.35 -15.13 -18.01
CA LEU A 110 13.23 -14.14 -17.41
C LEU A 110 14.40 -14.83 -16.71
N VAL A 111 15.63 -14.55 -17.13
CA VAL A 111 16.83 -15.17 -16.57
C VAL A 111 17.63 -14.13 -15.78
N TYR A 112 17.97 -14.45 -14.53
CA TYR A 112 18.78 -13.61 -13.66
C TYR A 112 19.98 -14.39 -13.12
N SER A 113 21.12 -13.71 -12.99
CA SER A 113 22.29 -14.21 -12.29
C SER A 113 22.37 -13.53 -10.93
N VAL A 114 22.26 -14.31 -9.86
CA VAL A 114 22.20 -13.82 -8.48
C VAL A 114 23.30 -14.45 -7.62
N ARG A 115 23.83 -13.67 -6.69
CA ARG A 115 24.90 -14.04 -5.76
C ARG A 115 24.39 -14.09 -4.33
N SER A 116 23.36 -13.32 -3.99
CA SER A 116 22.82 -13.23 -2.63
C SER A 116 21.34 -13.59 -2.55
N ASP A 117 20.88 -13.92 -1.34
CA ASP A 117 19.47 -14.22 -1.06
C ASP A 117 18.60 -12.98 -1.26
N GLN A 118 19.15 -11.79 -0.97
CA GLN A 118 18.50 -10.51 -1.28
C GLN A 118 18.30 -10.33 -2.79
N GLU A 119 19.33 -10.59 -3.61
CA GLU A 119 19.22 -10.51 -5.08
C GLU A 119 18.20 -11.52 -5.63
N LEU A 120 18.13 -12.72 -5.05
CA LEU A 120 17.12 -13.71 -5.43
C LEU A 120 15.69 -13.21 -5.15
N LEU A 121 15.46 -12.58 -4.00
CA LEU A 121 14.16 -11.98 -3.68
C LEU A 121 13.81 -10.82 -4.59
N ASP A 122 14.77 -9.95 -4.90
CA ASP A 122 14.55 -8.82 -5.81
C ASP A 122 14.26 -9.30 -7.23
N ALA A 123 15.00 -10.29 -7.72
CA ALA A 123 14.73 -10.96 -8.99
C ALA A 123 13.33 -11.60 -9.02
N SER A 124 12.94 -12.28 -7.94
CA SER A 124 11.60 -12.89 -7.80
C SER A 124 10.49 -11.84 -7.88
N ARG A 125 10.61 -10.72 -7.16
CA ARG A 125 9.62 -9.63 -7.18
C ARG A 125 9.54 -8.96 -8.56
N ASN A 126 10.70 -8.73 -9.19
CA ASN A 126 10.76 -8.15 -10.54
C ASN A 126 10.09 -9.07 -11.57
N ALA A 127 10.38 -10.38 -11.52
CA ALA A 127 9.76 -11.36 -12.38
C ALA A 127 8.24 -11.43 -12.17
N GLN A 128 7.78 -11.41 -10.92
CA GLN A 128 6.35 -11.40 -10.61
C GLN A 128 5.65 -10.15 -11.15
N SER A 129 6.24 -8.98 -10.95
CA SER A 129 5.72 -7.73 -11.49
C SER A 129 5.67 -7.74 -13.02
N TYR A 130 6.73 -8.25 -13.67
CA TYR A 130 6.78 -8.38 -15.13
C TYR A 130 5.71 -9.33 -15.67
N CYS A 131 5.56 -10.51 -15.07
CA CYS A 131 4.58 -11.49 -15.54
C CYS A 131 3.15 -10.94 -15.38
N LEU A 132 2.83 -10.30 -14.25
CA LEU A 132 1.53 -9.69 -14.00
C LEU A 132 1.23 -8.54 -14.98
N SER A 133 2.20 -7.67 -15.25
CA SER A 133 2.03 -6.55 -16.20
C SER A 133 1.83 -7.01 -17.64
N ASN A 134 2.26 -8.22 -17.97
CA ASN A 134 2.10 -8.84 -19.28
C ASN A 134 0.96 -9.89 -19.33
N GLY A 135 0.07 -9.91 -18.31
CA GLY A 135 -1.15 -10.72 -18.31
C GLY A 135 -0.99 -12.18 -17.87
N ALA A 136 0.22 -12.62 -17.51
CA ALA A 136 0.43 -13.91 -16.88
C ALA A 136 -0.04 -13.89 -15.43
N GLN A 137 -0.48 -15.06 -14.92
CA GLN A 137 -1.08 -15.18 -13.59
C GLN A 137 -0.22 -15.98 -12.61
N GLN A 138 0.77 -16.70 -13.12
CA GLN A 138 1.69 -17.49 -12.32
C GLN A 138 3.13 -17.28 -12.77
N VAL A 139 4.05 -17.46 -11.84
CA VAL A 139 5.50 -17.45 -12.09
C VAL A 139 6.08 -18.75 -11.54
N SER A 140 6.62 -19.58 -12.43
CA SER A 140 7.42 -20.74 -12.06
C SER A 140 8.90 -20.36 -11.99
N SER A 141 9.69 -20.95 -11.10
CA SER A 141 11.11 -20.68 -10.98
C SER A 141 11.94 -21.94 -10.96
N THR A 142 13.02 -21.95 -11.74
CA THR A 142 14.06 -22.98 -11.71
C THR A 142 15.39 -22.33 -11.36
N ILE A 143 16.11 -22.90 -10.39
CA ILE A 143 17.38 -22.36 -9.88
C ILE A 143 18.48 -23.39 -10.16
N SER A 144 19.56 -22.94 -10.77
CA SER A 144 20.79 -23.72 -10.95
C SER A 144 21.97 -22.99 -10.32
N THR A 145 22.81 -23.71 -9.59
CA THR A 145 24.02 -23.13 -8.99
C THR A 145 25.23 -23.50 -9.83
N ASN A 146 25.93 -22.49 -10.35
CA ASN A 146 27.14 -22.70 -11.12
C ASN A 146 28.34 -23.02 -10.19
N PRO A 147 29.41 -23.66 -10.70
CA PRO A 147 30.60 -23.99 -9.91
C PRO A 147 31.31 -22.78 -9.26
N ASN A 148 31.09 -21.58 -9.80
CA ASN A 148 31.62 -20.32 -9.26
C ASN A 148 30.76 -19.73 -8.12
N GLY A 149 29.73 -20.46 -7.66
CA GLY A 149 28.80 -20.02 -6.62
C GLY A 149 27.74 -19.01 -7.09
N ILE A 150 27.73 -18.61 -8.36
CA ILE A 150 26.67 -17.77 -8.93
C ILE A 150 25.47 -18.64 -9.25
N ARG A 151 24.29 -18.21 -8.81
CA ARG A 151 23.03 -18.89 -9.07
C ARG A 151 22.38 -18.28 -10.30
N THR A 152 21.98 -19.10 -11.25
CA THR A 152 21.14 -18.70 -12.36
C THR A 152 19.71 -19.09 -12.04
N VAL A 153 18.82 -18.10 -11.95
CA VAL A 153 17.38 -18.33 -11.77
C VAL A 153 16.63 -17.97 -13.04
N THR A 154 15.80 -18.89 -13.50
CA THR A 154 14.89 -18.68 -14.62
C THR A 154 13.47 -18.63 -14.09
N PHE A 155 12.79 -17.52 -14.32
CA PHE A 155 11.36 -17.35 -14.05
C PHE A 155 10.55 -17.49 -15.33
N GLN A 156 9.51 -18.32 -15.29
CA GLN A 156 8.58 -18.55 -16.38
C GLN A 156 7.22 -17.93 -16.09
N CYS A 157 6.79 -17.00 -16.94
CA CYS A 157 5.45 -16.44 -16.92
C CYS A 157 4.47 -17.45 -17.52
N LEU A 158 3.55 -17.98 -16.70
CA LEU A 158 2.59 -18.99 -17.13
C LEU A 158 1.17 -18.39 -17.26
N PRO A 159 0.44 -18.68 -18.36
CA PRO A 159 -1.00 -18.46 -18.42
C PRO A 159 -1.71 -19.41 -17.44
N ARG A 160 -2.91 -19.04 -17.01
CA ARG A 160 -3.68 -19.79 -16.01
C ARG A 160 -4.17 -21.14 -16.52
#